data_AF-A0A3S1KP37-F1
#
_entry.id   AF-A0A3S1KP37-F1
#
_cell.length_a   1.000
_cell.length_b   1.000
_cell.length_c   1.000
_cell.angle_alpha   90.00
_cell.angle_beta   90.00
_cell.angle_gamma   90.00
#
_symmetry.space_group_name_H-M   'P 1'
#
loop_
_entity.id
_entity.type
_entity.pdbx_description
1 polymer ?
#
loop_
_entity_poly.entity_id
_entity_poly.type
_entity_poly.pdbx_seq_one_letter_code
_entity_poly.pdbx_strand_id
1 'polypeptide(L)' 'AQTIASKSSLVVKTGKEAFYAQAEMGLADAYVYTGRVMVENMLARDAEEGIGAFIGKRKPEWTDE' A
#
# COMPACT_ATOMS: atom_id res chain seq x y z
N ALA A 1 -1.92 -17.98 1.33
CA ALA A 1 -2.76 -17.19 2.26
C ALA A 1 -1.92 -16.51 3.34
N GLN A 2 -1.13 -17.25 4.12
CA GLN A 2 -0.34 -16.72 5.26
C GLN A 2 0.59 -15.55 4.92
N THR A 3 1.21 -15.54 3.74
CA THR A 3 2.10 -14.44 3.30
C THR A 3 1.39 -13.11 3.09
N ILE A 4 0.13 -13.14 2.64
CA ILE A 4 -0.68 -11.92 2.46
C ILE A 4 -1.27 -11.51 3.81
N ALA A 5 -1.75 -12.48 4.58
CA ALA A 5 -2.31 -12.25 5.91
C ALA A 5 -1.28 -11.72 6.94
N SER A 6 0.02 -11.81 6.66
CA SER A 6 1.08 -11.26 7.51
C SER A 6 1.46 -9.81 7.19
N LYS A 7 0.71 -9.15 6.30
CA LYS A 7 0.88 -7.73 5.93
C LYS A 7 -0.24 -6.89 6.55
N SER A 8 -0.04 -5.58 6.64
CA SER A 8 -1.10 -4.63 6.97
C SER A 8 -2.31 -4.84 6.06
N SER A 9 -3.48 -5.07 6.67
CA SER A 9 -4.73 -5.28 5.93
C SER A 9 -5.19 -3.99 5.25
N LEU A 10 -4.94 -2.84 5.89
CA LEU A 10 -5.20 -1.52 5.34
C LEU A 10 -4.41 -1.29 4.05
N VAL A 11 -3.09 -1.48 4.08
CA VAL A 11 -2.22 -1.25 2.92
C VAL A 11 -2.55 -2.23 1.78
N VAL A 12 -2.82 -3.51 2.10
CA VAL A 12 -3.22 -4.51 1.10
C VAL A 12 -4.55 -4.15 0.43
N LYS A 13 -5.54 -3.67 1.21
CA LYS A 13 -6.83 -3.22 0.69
C LYS A 13 -6.64 -2.05 -0.27
N THR A 14 -5.93 -1.00 0.14
CA THR A 14 -5.67 0.20 -0.66
C THR A 14 -5.01 -0.14 -2.00
N GLY A 15 -3.94 -0.95 -1.98
CA GLY A 15 -3.25 -1.36 -3.20
C GLY A 15 -4.13 -2.19 -4.14
N LYS A 16 -4.98 -3.07 -3.59
CA LYS A 16 -5.89 -3.91 -4.38
C LYS A 16 -6.99 -3.08 -5.04
N GLU A 17 -7.60 -2.15 -4.32
CA GLU A 17 -8.60 -1.23 -4.88
C GLU A 17 -7.99 -0.40 -6.01
N ALA A 18 -6.80 0.17 -5.80
CA ALA A 18 -6.10 0.94 -6.82
C ALA A 18 -5.71 0.10 -8.04
N PHE A 19 -5.35 -1.17 -7.85
CA PHE A 19 -5.07 -2.10 -8.94
C PHE A 19 -6.30 -2.33 -9.84
N TYR A 20 -7.46 -2.60 -9.25
CA TYR A 20 -8.67 -2.80 -10.07
C TYR A 20 -9.16 -1.51 -10.73
N ALA A 21 -9.06 -0.37 -10.03
CA ALA A 21 -9.44 0.92 -10.61
C ALA A 21 -8.54 1.29 -11.81
N GLN A 22 -7.21 1.15 -11.68
CA GLN A 22 -6.29 1.51 -12.78
C GLN A 22 -6.39 0.58 -13.99
N ALA A 23 -6.84 -0.67 -13.81
CA ALA A 23 -6.95 -1.65 -14.89
C ALA A 23 -7.95 -1.22 -15.98
N GLU A 24 -8.93 -0.39 -15.63
CA GLU A 24 -9.95 0.16 -16.53
C GLU A 24 -9.54 1.53 -17.12
N MET A 25 -8.32 2.02 -16.82
CA MET A 25 -7.84 3.34 -17.23
C MET A 25 -6.83 3.26 -18.38
N GLY A 26 -6.73 4.34 -19.15
CA GLY A 26 -5.59 4.56 -20.05
C GLY A 26 -4.30 4.79 -19.26
N LEU A 27 -3.16 4.44 -19.84
CA LEU A 27 -1.85 4.45 -19.15
C LEU A 27 -1.54 5.78 -18.45
N ALA A 28 -1.78 6.91 -19.12
CA ALA A 28 -1.52 8.23 -18.54
C ALA A 28 -2.38 8.50 -17.30
N ASP A 29 -3.67 8.20 -17.37
CA ASP A 29 -4.61 8.38 -16.26
C ASP A 29 -4.30 7.41 -15.11
N ALA A 30 -3.93 6.17 -15.43
CA ALA A 30 -3.48 5.18 -14.45
C ALA A 30 -2.26 5.68 -13.66
N TYR A 31 -1.27 6.29 -14.32
CA TYR A 31 -0.11 6.88 -13.65
C TYR A 31 -0.50 8.05 -12.73
N VAL A 32 -1.37 8.95 -13.19
CA VAL A 32 -1.83 10.07 -12.37
C VAL A 32 -2.60 9.57 -11.15
N TYR A 33 -3.52 8.62 -11.34
CA TYR A 33 -4.34 8.05 -10.28
C TYR A 33 -3.49 7.28 -9.26
N THR A 34 -2.68 6.33 -9.71
CA THR A 34 -1.85 5.52 -8.82
C THR A 34 -0.79 6.34 -8.11
N GLY A 35 -0.23 7.36 -8.76
CA GLY A 35 0.70 8.30 -8.11
C GLY A 35 0.05 9.00 -6.92
N ARG A 36 -1.19 9.48 -7.05
CA ARG A 36 -1.95 10.07 -5.94
C ARG A 36 -2.22 9.06 -4.83
N VAL A 37 -2.68 7.87 -5.16
CA VAL A 37 -2.93 6.81 -4.17
C VAL A 37 -1.66 6.48 -3.40
N MET A 38 -0.50 6.37 -4.07
CA MET A 38 0.76 6.09 -3.40
C MET A 38 1.16 7.20 -2.42
N VAL A 39 0.94 8.47 -2.79
CA VAL A 39 1.19 9.62 -1.89
C VAL A 39 0.25 9.61 -0.70
N GLU A 40 -1.04 9.38 -0.91
CA GLU A 40 -2.03 9.29 0.17
C GLU A 40 -1.72 8.11 1.10
N ASN A 41 -1.30 6.97 0.53
CA ASN A 41 -0.91 5.78 1.29
C ASN A 41 0.30 6.03 2.20
N MET A 42 1.20 6.98 1.88
CA MET A 42 2.31 7.35 2.78
C MET A 42 1.85 8.04 4.07
N LEU A 43 0.59 8.49 4.14
CA LEU A 43 0.01 9.07 5.35
C LEU A 43 -0.52 8.00 6.32
N ALA A 44 -0.64 6.74 5.89
CA ALA A 44 -1.04 5.63 6.75
C ALA A 44 0.12 5.22 7.67
N ARG A 45 -0.16 4.94 8.94
CA ARG A 45 0.88 4.57 9.93
C ARG A 45 1.57 3.27 9.53
N ASP A 46 0.79 2.31 9.06
CA ASP A 46 1.32 1.03 8.58
C ASP A 46 2.22 1.18 7.33
N ALA A 47 2.03 2.21 6.51
CA ALA A 47 2.93 2.47 5.40
C ALA A 47 4.28 3.00 5.90
N GLU A 48 4.27 3.96 6.83
CA GLU A 48 5.47 4.46 7.50
C GLU A 48 6.22 3.32 8.21
N GLU A 49 5.51 2.54 9.01
CA GLU A 49 6.06 1.40 9.76
C GLU A 49 6.65 0.34 8.83
N GLY A 50 5.94 -0.01 7.75
CA GLY A 50 6.42 -1.00 6.78
C GLY A 50 7.72 -0.57 6.10
N ILE A 51 7.83 0.71 5.73
CA ILE A 51 9.04 1.31 5.15
C ILE A 51 10.16 1.31 6.19
N GLY A 52 9.89 1.80 7.40
CA GLY A 52 10.87 1.87 8.49
C GLY A 52 11.38 0.49 8.90
N ALA A 53 10.50 -0.50 9.00
CA ALA A 53 10.85 -1.87 9.32
C ALA A 53 11.71 -2.52 8.23
N PHE A 54 11.40 -2.27 6.95
CA PHE A 54 12.18 -2.75 5.83
C PHE A 54 13.60 -2.15 5.83
N ILE A 55 13.72 -0.83 5.97
CA ILE A 55 15.02 -0.13 6.04
C ILE A 55 15.81 -0.63 7.26
N GLY A 56 15.15 -0.78 8.40
CA GLY A 56 15.74 -1.25 9.66
C GLY A 56 15.99 -2.76 9.73
N LYS A 57 15.64 -3.53 8.69
CA LYS A 57 15.76 -5.01 8.65
C LYS A 57 15.10 -5.72 9.84
N ARG A 58 14.01 -5.16 10.36
CA ARG A 58 13.22 -5.73 11.46
C ARG A 58 11.87 -6.23 10.95
N LYS A 59 11.17 -7.00 11.78
CA LYS A 59 9.78 -7.33 11.49
C LYS A 59 8.91 -6.08 11.72
N PRO A 60 7.96 -5.79 10.83
CA PRO A 60 7.01 -4.71 11.04
C PRO A 60 5.96 -5.10 12.09
N GLU A 61 5.48 -4.09 12.82
CA GLU A 61 4.37 -4.19 13.77
C GLU A 61 3.14 -3.47 13.21
N TRP A 62 2.21 -4.23 12.63
CA TRP A 62 1.02 -3.66 12.01
C TRP A 62 -0.04 -3.30 13.05
N THR A 63 -0.63 -2.13 12.92
CA THR A 63 -1.78 -1.68 13.73
C THR A 63 -3.08 -1.59 12.92
N ASP A 64 -3.01 -1.77 11.60
CA ASP A 64 -4.12 -1.56 10.66
C ASP A 64 -4.64 -0.09 10.70
N GLU A 65 -3.72 0.86 10.87
CA GLU A 65 -3.95 2.32 10.92
C GLU A 65 -3.07 3.11 9.94
#